data_AF-A0A9E3YQK2-F1
#
_entry.id   AF-A0A9E3YQK2-F1
#
_cell.length_a   1.000
_cell.length_b   1.000
_cell.length_c   1.000
_cell.angle_alpha   90.00
_cell.angle_beta   90.00
_cell.angle_gamma   90.00
#
_symmetry.space_group_name_H-M   'P 1'
#
loop_
_entity.id
_entity.type
_entity.pdbx_description
1 polymer ?
#
loop_
_entity_poly.entity_id
_entity_poly.type
_entity_poly.pdbx_seq_one_letter_code
_entity_poly.pdbx_strand_id
1 'polypeptide(L)'
;MRDSVTAEISTQLSKVLSVIEHHLEPTLLAVHLYGSAVDGGLKPYSDIDLLVTVTARLDDTTRRALFNDLLETSASPGESEILRAVELT
;
A
#
# COMPACT_ATOMS: atom_id res chain seq x y z
N MET A 1 -10.28 4.41 -17.77
CA MET A 1 -9.67 3.12 -17.37
C MET A 1 -8.95 3.26 -16.03
N ARG A 2 -8.06 4.25 -15.85
CA ARG A 2 -7.40 4.55 -14.56
C ARG A 2 -8.38 4.75 -13.40
N ASP A 3 -9.42 5.55 -13.58
CA ASP A 3 -10.40 5.82 -12.51
C ASP A 3 -11.13 4.57 -12.00
N SER A 4 -11.36 3.58 -12.87
CA SER A 4 -12.04 2.33 -12.51
C SER A 4 -11.14 1.41 -11.69
N VAL A 5 -9.84 1.39 -11.98
CA VAL A 5 -8.86 0.59 -11.23
C VAL A 5 -8.67 1.20 -9.85
N THR A 6 -8.55 2.53 -9.75
CA THR A 6 -8.50 3.23 -8.46
C THR A 6 -9.76 3.01 -7.64
N ALA A 7 -10.95 2.97 -8.28
CA ALA A 7 -12.19 2.67 -7.58
C ALA A 7 -12.19 1.26 -6.96
N GLU A 8 -11.70 0.25 -7.68
CA GLU A 8 -11.60 -1.14 -7.21
C GLU A 8 -10.78 -1.26 -5.92
N ILE A 9 -9.62 -0.62 -5.85
CA ILE A 9 -8.72 -0.69 -4.69
C ILE A 9 -8.91 0.44 -3.67
N SER A 10 -9.80 1.40 -3.93
CA SER A 10 -9.93 2.64 -3.15
C SER A 10 -10.06 2.41 -1.64
N THR A 11 -10.87 1.42 -1.25
CA THR A 11 -11.11 1.10 0.17
C THR A 11 -9.86 0.50 0.82
N GLN A 12 -9.18 -0.43 0.14
CA GLN A 12 -7.93 -1.01 0.66
C GLN A 12 -6.82 0.04 0.71
N LEU A 13 -6.65 0.81 -0.36
CA LEU A 13 -5.67 1.88 -0.46
C LEU A 13 -5.85 2.91 0.65
N SER A 14 -7.09 3.28 0.98
CA SER A 14 -7.35 4.22 2.09
C SER A 14 -6.91 3.67 3.45
N LYS A 15 -7.09 2.36 3.70
CA LYS A 15 -6.61 1.72 4.93
C LYS A 15 -5.09 1.67 4.99
N VAL A 16 -4.45 1.30 3.88
CA VAL A 16 -2.99 1.24 3.76
C VAL A 16 -2.39 2.64 3.99
N LEU A 17 -2.94 3.68 3.36
CA LEU A 17 -2.51 5.07 3.55
C LEU A 17 -2.66 5.52 5.01
N SER A 18 -3.78 5.20 5.66
CA SER A 18 -3.97 5.53 7.08
C SER A 18 -2.92 4.86 7.99
N VAL A 19 -2.50 3.63 7.68
CA VAL A 19 -1.44 2.94 8.43
C VAL A 19 -0.08 3.62 8.17
N ILE A 20 0.24 3.94 6.91
CA ILE A 20 1.47 4.64 6.55
C ILE A 20 1.57 6.00 7.25
N GLU A 21 0.51 6.81 7.19
CA GLU A 21 0.45 8.13 7.84
C GLU A 21 0.63 8.00 9.36
N HIS A 22 -0.07 7.06 9.99
CA HIS A 22 0.00 6.85 11.44
C HIS A 22 1.42 6.57 11.94
N HIS A 23 2.20 5.77 11.21
CA HIS A 23 3.54 5.36 11.63
C HIS A 23 4.65 6.29 11.15
N LEU A 24 4.46 6.99 10.03
CA LEU A 24 5.55 7.69 9.35
C LEU A 24 5.49 9.21 9.48
N GLU A 25 4.38 9.80 9.94
CA GLU A 25 4.37 11.22 10.28
C GLU A 25 5.29 11.54 11.48
N PRO A 26 5.98 12.70 11.47
CA PRO A 26 5.96 13.75 10.46
C PRO A 26 7.02 13.55 9.36
N THR A 27 7.67 12.39 9.30
CA THR A 27 8.78 12.15 8.36
C THR A 27 8.32 11.85 6.93
N LEU A 28 7.06 11.46 6.75
CA LEU A 28 6.43 11.16 5.47
C LEU A 28 6.42 12.39 4.54
N LEU A 29 6.97 12.23 3.34
CA LEU A 29 6.97 13.27 2.29
C LEU A 29 5.92 13.00 1.22
N ALA A 30 5.83 11.75 0.77
CA ALA A 30 4.94 11.38 -0.31
C ALA A 30 4.68 9.86 -0.32
N VAL A 31 3.52 9.49 -0.84
CA VAL A 31 3.18 8.12 -1.24
C VAL A 31 2.77 8.15 -2.71
N HIS A 32 3.38 7.30 -3.53
CA HIS A 32 3.06 7.19 -4.96
C HIS A 32 2.52 5.79 -5.25
N LEU A 33 1.34 5.73 -5.86
CA LEU A 33 0.85 4.51 -6.51
C LEU A 33 1.55 4.36 -7.86
N TYR A 34 2.11 3.19 -8.12
CA TYR A 34 2.76 2.88 -9.39
C TYR A 34 2.41 1.46 -9.87
N GLY A 35 3.15 0.98 -10.88
CA GLY A 35 3.04 -0.38 -11.35
C GLY A 35 1.72 -0.69 -12.06
N SER A 36 1.23 -1.92 -11.88
CA SER A 36 0.17 -2.48 -12.73
C SER A 36 -1.15 -1.71 -12.61
N ALA A 37 -1.45 -1.16 -11.42
CA ALA A 37 -2.61 -0.32 -11.18
C ALA A 37 -2.65 0.96 -12.05
N VAL A 38 -1.49 1.46 -12.49
CA VAL A 38 -1.35 2.70 -13.26
C VAL A 38 -1.15 2.46 -14.76
N ASP A 39 -0.41 1.40 -15.12
CA ASP A 39 0.11 1.20 -16.48
C ASP A 39 -0.54 0.06 -17.27
N GLY A 40 -1.25 -0.88 -16.61
CA GLY A 40 -1.80 -2.06 -17.30
C GLY A 40 -3.16 -2.54 -16.80
N GLY A 41 -3.66 -1.98 -15.70
CA GLY A 41 -4.81 -2.50 -14.96
C GLY A 41 -4.42 -3.68 -14.06
N LEU A 42 -5.18 -3.87 -12.99
CA LEU A 42 -4.96 -4.95 -12.04
C LEU A 42 -5.45 -6.28 -12.60
N LYS A 43 -4.57 -7.28 -12.65
CA LYS A 43 -4.93 -8.68 -12.94
C LYS A 43 -5.36 -9.38 -11.65
N PRO A 44 -5.97 -10.59 -11.70
CA PRO A 44 -6.46 -11.27 -10.49
C PRO A 44 -5.43 -11.41 -9.36
N TYR A 45 -4.16 -11.64 -9.70
CA TYR A 45 -3.08 -11.82 -8.72
C TYR A 45 -2.11 -10.63 -8.64
N SER A 46 -2.48 -9.48 -9.24
CA SER A 46 -1.72 -8.25 -9.08
C SER A 46 -1.81 -7.73 -7.64
N ASP A 47 -0.67 -7.25 -7.15
CA ASP A 47 -0.48 -6.46 -5.96
C ASP A 47 -0.80 -4.97 -6.19
N ILE A 48 -0.77 -4.22 -5.09
CA ILE A 48 -0.79 -2.76 -5.04
C ILE A 48 0.63 -2.29 -4.74
N ASP A 49 1.25 -1.63 -5.72
CA ASP A 49 2.61 -1.11 -5.62
C ASP A 49 2.64 0.33 -5.08
N LEU A 50 3.23 0.53 -3.90
CA LEU A 50 3.39 1.83 -3.28
C LEU A 50 4.86 2.17 -3.04
N LEU A 51 5.26 3.37 -3.47
CA LEU A 51 6.57 3.95 -3.16
C LEU A 51 6.39 5.03 -2.09
N VAL A 52 7.02 4.83 -0.93
CA VAL A 52 6.91 5.74 0.21
C VAL A 52 8.22 6.50 0.43
N THR A 53 8.15 7.83 0.33
CA THR A 53 9.31 8.69 0.54
C THR A 53 9.26 9.31 1.93
N VAL A 54 10.33 9.15 2.71
CA VAL A 54 10.49 9.71 4.06
C VAL A 54 11.75 10.56 4.16
N THR A 55 11.74 11.56 5.03
CA THR A 55 12.88 12.47 5.31
C THR A 55 13.98 11.83 6.13
N ALA A 56 13.69 10.75 6.84
CA ALA A 56 14.62 10.11 7.77
C ALA A 56 14.51 8.58 7.67
N ARG A 57 15.61 7.89 7.98
CA ARG A 57 15.62 6.43 8.08
C ARG A 57 14.72 5.98 9.24
N LEU A 58 13.86 5.00 8.98
CA LEU A 58 13.06 4.36 10.02
C LEU A 58 13.94 3.56 10.97
N ASP A 59 13.70 3.71 12.26
CA ASP A 59 14.20 2.77 13.26
C ASP A 59 13.45 1.43 13.17
N ASP A 60 14.05 0.37 13.73
CA ASP A 60 13.51 -0.98 13.62
C ASP A 60 12.19 -1.18 14.36
N THR A 61 11.90 -0.35 15.38
CA THR A 61 10.64 -0.43 16.13
C THR A 61 9.50 0.09 15.28
N THR A 62 9.66 1.30 14.72
CA THR A 62 8.70 1.91 13.79
C THR A 62 8.52 1.04 12.56
N ARG A 63 9.61 0.53 11.97
CA ARG A 63 9.53 -0.38 10.82
C ARG A 63 8.69 -1.64 11.12
N ARG A 64 8.90 -2.28 12.28
CA ARG A 64 8.16 -3.49 12.65
C ARG A 64 6.69 -3.22 12.95
N ALA A 65 6.40 -2.12 13.65
CA ALA A 65 5.02 -1.70 13.91
C ALA A 65 4.27 -1.43 12.59
N LEU A 66 4.90 -0.68 11.68
CA LEU A 66 4.37 -0.44 10.33
C LEU A 66 4.06 -1.74 9.59
N PHE A 67 5.02 -2.67 9.52
CA PHE A 67 4.80 -3.94 8.80
C PHE A 67 3.70 -4.79 9.42
N ASN A 68 3.61 -4.85 10.76
CA ASN A 68 2.57 -5.62 11.43
C ASN A 68 1.17 -5.07 11.11
N ASP A 69 1.00 -3.75 11.16
CA ASP A 69 -0.30 -3.13 10.87
C ASP A 69 -0.65 -3.22 9.38
N LEU A 70 0.36 -3.19 8.49
CA LEU A 70 0.14 -3.40 7.06
C LEU A 70 -0.33 -4.81 6.72
N LEU A 71 0.09 -5.84 7.47
CA LEU A 71 -0.38 -7.22 7.26
C LEU A 71 -1.90 -7.35 7.44
N GLU A 72 -2.50 -6.56 8.33
CA GLU A 72 -3.96 -6.52 8.52
C GLU A 72 -4.71 -5.87 7.34
N THR A 73 -3.98 -5.19 6.46
CA THR A 73 -4.52 -4.50 5.28
C THR A 73 -4.12 -5.16 3.95
N SER A 74 -3.44 -6.30 4.01
CA SER A 74 -2.90 -7.04 2.87
C SER A 74 -3.33 -8.51 2.93
N ALA A 75 -3.36 -9.18 1.79
CA ALA A 75 -3.52 -10.62 1.73
C ALA A 75 -2.58 -11.20 0.68
N SER A 76 -2.14 -12.45 0.87
CA SER A 76 -1.37 -13.14 -0.17
C SER A 76 -2.17 -13.22 -1.47
N PRO A 77 -1.52 -13.18 -2.65
CA PRO A 77 -2.23 -13.20 -3.93
C PRO A 77 -3.15 -14.41 -4.05
N GLY A 78 -4.45 -14.17 -4.27
CA GLY A 78 -5.46 -15.21 -4.42
C GLY A 78 -6.07 -15.75 -3.13
N GLU A 79 -5.62 -15.31 -1.95
CA GLU A 79 -6.18 -15.74 -0.66
C GLU A 79 -7.37 -14.90 -0.19
N SER A 80 -7.68 -13.80 -0.88
CA SER A 80 -8.81 -12.93 -0.57
C SER A 80 -9.46 -12.38 -1.83
N GLU A 81 -10.80 -12.34 -1.82
CA GLU A 81 -11.61 -11.71 -2.85
C GLU A 81 -11.71 -10.18 -2.66
N ILE A 82 -11.27 -9.66 -1.50
CA ILE A 82 -11.42 -8.24 -1.11
C ILE A 82 -10.06 -7.56 -0.95
N LEU A 83 -9.06 -8.28 -0.46
CA LEU A 83 -7.73 -7.75 -0.20
C LEU A 83 -6.74 -8.28 -1.25
N ARG A 84 -6.00 -7.36 -1.86
CA ARG A 84 -4.83 -7.68 -2.69
C ARG A 84 -3.57 -7.70 -1.84
N ALA A 85 -2.50 -8.29 -2.38
CA ALA A 85 -1.18 -8.11 -1.82
C ALA A 85 -0.76 -6.63 -1.92
N VAL A 86 0.00 -6.16 -0.93
CA VAL A 86 0.55 -4.80 -0.90
C VAL A 86 2.07 -4.91 -0.94
N GLU A 87 2.67 -4.29 -1.96
CA GLU A 87 4.11 -4.08 -2.05
C GLU A 87 4.42 -2.64 -1.61
N LEU A 88 5.34 -2.50 -0.65
CA LEU A 88 5.77 -1.20 -0.16
C LEU A 88 7.28 -1.07 -0.33
N THR A 89 7.69 -0.10 -1.13
CA THR A 89 9.09 0.26 -1.41
C THR A 89 9.49 1.56 -0.72
#